data_AF-A0AAU9WXN4-F1
#
_entry.id   AF-A0AAU9WXN4-F1
#
_cell.length_a   1.000
_cell.length_b   1.000
_cell.length_c   1.000
_cell.angle_alpha   90.00
_cell.angle_beta   90.00
_cell.angle_gamma   90.00
#
_symmetry.space_group_name_H-M   'P 1'
#
loop_
_entity.id
_entity.type
_entity.pdbx_description
1 polymer ?
#
loop_
_entity_poly.entity_id
_entity_poly.type
_entity_poly.pdbx_seq_one_letter_code
_entity_poly.pdbx_strand_id
1 'polypeptide(L)'
;MALQPFTNEQLNYFKFASIVLNEFAIALRQTFKSMWDNRFGHRPGYQLWDNSTVVRNLLLAEEGGKTKVPTQITYEEWDCTALFQATIYARSFATLDSKGHYETLGELYVKHHRVSPG
;
A
#
# COMPACT_ATOMS: atom_id res chain seq x y z
N MET A 1 36.30 24.33 -5.21
CA MET A 1 35.19 24.74 -4.33
C MET A 1 34.89 23.56 -3.41
N ALA A 2 35.04 23.72 -2.09
CA ALA A 2 34.70 22.65 -1.15
C ALA A 2 33.19 22.67 -0.91
N LEU A 3 32.53 21.52 -1.06
CA LEU A 3 31.11 21.37 -0.72
C LEU A 3 30.94 21.67 0.78
N GLN A 4 30.03 22.59 1.09
CA GLN A 4 29.69 22.89 2.48
C GLN A 4 29.09 21.63 3.12
N PRO A 5 29.58 21.18 4.28
CA PRO A 5 29.05 20.00 4.95
C PRO A 5 27.61 20.26 5.43
N PHE A 6 26.79 19.20 5.43
CA PHE A 6 25.43 19.26 5.93
C PHE A 6 25.39 19.53 7.44
N THR A 7 24.38 20.28 7.86
CA THR A 7 24.06 20.51 9.27
C THR A 7 23.49 19.25 9.92
N ASN A 8 23.51 19.17 11.25
CA ASN A 8 22.93 18.05 11.99
C ASN A 8 21.43 17.92 11.73
N GLU A 9 20.71 19.04 11.61
CA GLU A 9 19.29 19.09 11.30
C GLU A 9 18.99 18.49 9.93
N GLN A 10 19.79 18.85 8.91
CA GLN A 10 19.69 18.26 7.57
C GLN A 10 19.97 16.76 7.59
N LEU A 11 21.03 16.33 8.30
CA LEU A 11 21.36 14.91 8.43
C LEU A 11 20.25 14.12 9.14
N ASN A 12 19.63 14.68 10.18
CA ASN A 12 18.51 14.07 10.88
C ASN A 12 17.28 13.97 9.98
N TYR A 13 16.98 15.02 9.22
CA TYR A 13 15.91 15.00 8.22
C TYR A 13 16.16 13.90 7.17
N PHE A 14 17.37 13.81 6.61
CA PHE A 14 17.69 12.78 5.62
C PHE A 14 17.56 11.36 6.17
N LYS A 15 18.01 11.12 7.41
CA LYS A 15 17.81 9.83 8.08
C LYS A 15 16.33 9.50 8.19
N PHE A 16 15.51 10.42 8.71
CA PHE A 16 14.08 10.20 8.85
C PHE A 16 13.39 9.97 7.49
N ALA A 17 13.70 10.83 6.50
CA ALA A 17 13.17 10.69 5.15
C ALA A 17 13.56 9.34 4.52
N SER A 18 14.79 8.87 4.73
CA SER A 18 15.21 7.56 4.22
C SER A 18 14.43 6.40 4.84
N ILE A 19 14.07 6.48 6.12
CA ILE A 19 13.24 5.46 6.78
C ILE A 19 11.83 5.47 6.18
N VAL A 20 11.23 6.65 6.08
CA VAL A 20 9.86 6.79 5.60
C VAL A 20 9.72 6.44 4.12
N LEU A 21 10.69 6.82 3.29
CA LEU A 21 10.63 6.62 1.84
C LEU A 21 11.13 5.25 1.39
N ASN A 22 12.05 4.63 2.13
CA ASN A 22 12.63 3.33 1.73
C ASN A 22 12.11 2.19 2.59
N GLU A 23 12.38 2.22 3.91
CA GLU A 23 12.09 1.08 4.79
C GLU A 23 10.59 0.80 4.89
N PHE A 24 9.77 1.84 5.07
CA PHE A 24 8.32 1.66 5.07
C PHE A 24 7.79 1.21 3.72
N ALA A 25 8.36 1.71 2.62
CA ALA A 25 7.95 1.28 1.30
C ALA A 25 8.28 -0.21 1.06
N ILE A 26 9.44 -0.69 1.53
CA ILE A 26 9.82 -2.11 1.47
C ILE A 26 8.84 -2.96 2.28
N ALA A 27 8.59 -2.58 3.53
CA ALA A 27 7.67 -3.30 4.42
C ALA A 27 6.25 -3.34 3.86
N LEU A 28 5.75 -2.23 3.31
CA LEU A 28 4.43 -2.17 2.71
C LEU A 28 4.33 -3.04 1.44
N ARG A 29 5.34 -3.07 0.58
CA ARG A 29 5.35 -3.96 -0.60
C ARG A 29 5.29 -5.43 -0.20
N GLN A 30 6.09 -5.82 0.80
CA GLN A 30 6.08 -7.19 1.31
C GLN A 30 4.72 -7.55 1.93
N THR A 31 4.14 -6.62 2.68
CA THR A 31 2.81 -6.79 3.30
C THR A 31 1.73 -6.94 2.23
N PHE A 32 1.70 -6.02 1.26
CA PHE A 32 0.77 -6.06 0.14
C PHE A 32 0.86 -7.40 -0.64
N LYS A 33 2.08 -7.82 -1.00
CA LYS A 33 2.33 -9.10 -1.67
C LYS A 33 1.78 -10.27 -0.85
N SER A 34 2.09 -10.31 0.44
CA SER A 34 1.59 -11.37 1.33
C SER A 34 0.06 -11.39 1.39
N MET A 35 -0.58 -10.22 1.50
CA MET A 35 -2.04 -10.12 1.51
C MET A 35 -2.67 -10.61 0.19
N TRP A 36 -2.08 -10.25 -0.94
CA TRP A 36 -2.51 -10.73 -2.26
C TRP A 36 -2.37 -12.24 -2.38
N ASP A 37 -1.17 -12.76 -2.12
CA ASP A 37 -0.84 -14.18 -2.26
C ASP A 37 -1.77 -15.05 -1.41
N ASN A 38 -2.01 -14.66 -0.15
CA ASN A 38 -2.89 -15.38 0.76
C ASN A 38 -4.37 -15.31 0.35
N ARG A 39 -4.84 -14.17 -0.18
CA ARG A 39 -6.26 -13.98 -0.47
C ARG A 39 -6.67 -14.48 -1.84
N PHE A 40 -5.81 -14.28 -2.84
CA PHE A 40 -6.12 -14.50 -4.25
C PHE A 40 -5.18 -15.52 -4.90
N GLY A 41 -3.92 -15.62 -4.46
CA GLY A 41 -2.89 -16.38 -5.17
C GLY A 41 -3.20 -17.85 -5.43
N HIS A 42 -4.09 -18.46 -4.65
CA HIS A 42 -4.52 -19.86 -4.79
C HIS A 42 -5.89 -20.03 -5.43
N ARG A 43 -6.57 -18.94 -5.82
CA ARG A 43 -7.89 -19.01 -6.46
C ARG A 43 -7.75 -19.43 -7.94
N PRO A 44 -8.68 -20.22 -8.49
CA PRO A 44 -8.68 -20.56 -9.91
C PRO A 44 -8.68 -19.30 -10.78
N GLY A 45 -7.76 -19.22 -11.74
CA GLY A 45 -7.62 -18.06 -12.64
C GLY A 45 -6.81 -16.88 -12.04
N TYR A 46 -6.30 -17.02 -10.82
CA TYR A 46 -5.37 -16.06 -10.21
C TYR A 46 -3.98 -16.68 -10.09
N GLN A 47 -3.00 -15.82 -9.84
CA GLN A 47 -1.62 -16.22 -9.58
C GLN A 47 -1.02 -15.37 -8.45
N LEU A 48 0.07 -15.87 -7.89
CA LEU A 48 0.88 -15.13 -6.91
C LEU A 48 1.37 -13.81 -7.51
N TRP A 49 1.59 -12.83 -6.66
CA TRP A 49 2.03 -11.51 -7.08
C TRP A 49 3.46 -11.58 -7.63
N ASP A 50 3.60 -11.34 -8.93
CA ASP A 50 4.85 -11.37 -9.67
C ASP A 50 5.12 -10.06 -10.44
N ASN A 51 4.34 -9.01 -10.16
CA ASN A 51 4.33 -7.73 -10.90
C ASN A 51 4.06 -7.86 -12.41
N SER A 52 3.57 -8.99 -12.91
CA SER A 52 3.16 -9.07 -14.30
C SER A 52 1.95 -8.16 -14.57
N THR A 53 1.81 -7.70 -15.81
CA THR A 53 0.62 -6.95 -16.24
C THR A 53 -0.67 -7.75 -16.00
N VAL A 54 -0.59 -9.09 -16.07
CA VAL A 54 -1.72 -9.99 -15.79
C VAL A 54 -2.22 -9.82 -14.35
N VAL A 55 -1.32 -9.94 -13.36
CA VAL A 55 -1.68 -9.75 -11.94
C VAL A 55 -2.15 -8.33 -11.64
N ARG A 56 -1.54 -7.31 -12.22
CA ARG A 56 -1.98 -5.92 -12.03
C ARG A 56 -3.38 -5.68 -12.60
N ASN A 57 -3.74 -6.34 -13.70
CA ASN A 57 -5.09 -6.32 -14.25
C ASN A 57 -6.09 -7.07 -13.37
N LEU A 58 -5.70 -8.20 -12.76
CA LEU A 58 -6.53 -8.89 -11.78
C LEU A 58 -6.81 -7.98 -10.57
N LEU A 59 -5.81 -7.26 -10.07
CA LEU A 59 -6.01 -6.28 -9.00
C LEU A 59 -7.02 -5.20 -9.42
N LEU A 60 -6.88 -4.65 -10.62
CA LEU A 60 -7.82 -3.65 -11.13
C LEU A 60 -9.26 -4.21 -11.20
N ALA A 61 -9.42 -5.47 -11.59
CA ALA A 61 -10.73 -6.12 -11.64
C ALA A 61 -11.35 -6.28 -10.24
N GLU A 62 -10.57 -6.72 -9.24
CA GLU A 62 -11.01 -6.83 -7.84
C GLU A 62 -11.39 -5.49 -7.22
N GLU A 63 -10.73 -4.41 -7.64
CA GLU A 63 -11.07 -3.04 -7.27
C GLU A 63 -12.34 -2.52 -7.96
N GLY A 64 -12.94 -3.29 -8.87
CA GLY A 64 -14.14 -2.90 -9.62
C GLY A 64 -13.85 -2.05 -10.85
N GLY A 65 -12.67 -2.19 -11.44
CA GLY A 65 -12.25 -1.51 -12.67
C GLY A 65 -11.73 -0.08 -12.48
N LYS A 66 -11.79 0.45 -11.26
CA LYS A 66 -11.27 1.78 -10.92
C LYS A 66 -10.60 1.74 -9.55
N THR A 67 -9.34 2.14 -9.49
CA THR A 67 -8.58 2.21 -8.25
C THR A 67 -7.68 3.43 -8.21
N LYS A 68 -7.25 3.80 -7.01
CA LYS A 68 -6.22 4.84 -6.77
C LYS A 68 -4.80 4.28 -6.88
N VAL A 69 -4.67 2.96 -6.92
CA VAL A 69 -3.38 2.28 -7.07
C VAL A 69 -2.93 2.35 -8.53
N PRO A 70 -1.69 2.76 -8.82
CA PRO A 70 -1.24 2.93 -10.20
C PRO A 70 -0.86 1.56 -10.81
N THR A 71 -1.86 0.77 -11.20
CA THR A 71 -1.70 -0.57 -11.77
C THR A 71 -1.01 -0.62 -13.14
N GLN A 72 -0.77 0.54 -13.75
CA GLN A 72 -0.08 0.68 -15.03
C GLN A 72 1.45 0.54 -14.90
N ILE A 73 1.99 0.80 -13.71
CA ILE A 73 3.41 0.70 -13.38
C ILE A 73 3.65 -0.44 -12.38
N THR A 74 4.90 -0.86 -12.22
CA THR A 74 5.20 -1.95 -11.27
C THR A 74 5.14 -1.44 -9.84
N TYR A 75 4.87 -2.32 -8.86
CA TYR A 75 4.73 -1.87 -7.48
C TYR A 75 6.05 -1.38 -6.85
N GLU A 76 7.20 -1.65 -7.48
CA GLU A 76 8.51 -1.12 -7.10
C GLU A 76 8.53 0.40 -7.29
N GLU A 77 7.82 0.89 -8.31
CA GLU A 77 7.69 2.31 -8.63
C GLU A 77 6.58 3.01 -7.84
N TRP A 78 5.78 2.27 -7.06
CA TRP A 78 4.76 2.88 -6.22
C TRP A 78 5.41 3.62 -5.05
N ASP A 79 4.96 4.86 -4.85
CA ASP A 79 5.32 5.62 -3.66
C ASP A 79 4.60 5.09 -2.41
N CYS A 80 4.99 5.58 -1.23
CA CYS A 80 4.35 5.17 0.03
C CYS A 80 2.84 5.45 0.04
N THR A 81 2.38 6.50 -0.62
CA THR A 81 0.95 6.83 -0.70
C THR A 81 0.18 5.75 -1.45
N ALA A 82 0.66 5.37 -2.64
CA ALA A 82 0.10 4.29 -3.45
C ALA A 82 0.15 2.95 -2.71
N LEU A 83 1.23 2.68 -1.99
CA LEU A 83 1.34 1.46 -1.17
C LEU A 83 0.33 1.44 -0.01
N PHE A 84 0.10 2.57 0.66
CA PHE A 84 -0.97 2.69 1.65
C PHE A 84 -2.36 2.51 1.02
N GLN A 85 -2.60 3.09 -0.16
CA GLN A 85 -3.86 2.88 -0.89
C GLN A 85 -4.04 1.40 -1.22
N ALA A 86 -3.00 0.73 -1.72
CA ALA A 86 -3.05 -0.67 -2.11
C ALA A 86 -3.22 -1.64 -0.93
N THR A 87 -2.72 -1.27 0.26
CA THR A 87 -2.71 -2.16 1.42
C THR A 87 -3.88 -1.91 2.35
N ILE A 88 -4.09 -0.64 2.74
CA ILE A 88 -5.03 -0.27 3.80
C ILE A 88 -6.40 0.10 3.23
N TYR A 89 -6.43 0.81 2.11
CA TYR A 89 -7.66 1.40 1.57
C TYR A 89 -8.22 0.65 0.35
N ALA A 90 -7.55 -0.42 -0.09
CA ALA A 90 -7.97 -1.21 -1.24
C ALA A 90 -9.23 -2.01 -0.91
N ARG A 91 -10.19 -1.98 -1.83
CA ARG A 91 -11.44 -2.75 -1.72
C ARG A 91 -11.20 -4.25 -1.84
N SER A 92 -10.17 -4.63 -2.58
CA SER A 92 -9.70 -6.03 -2.76
C SER A 92 -9.46 -6.72 -1.43
N PHE A 93 -9.04 -5.97 -0.40
CA PHE A 93 -8.77 -6.49 0.94
C PHE A 93 -9.86 -6.19 1.96
N ALA A 94 -10.98 -5.58 1.54
CA ALA A 94 -12.09 -5.30 2.42
C ALA A 94 -12.68 -6.60 3.01
N THR A 95 -13.14 -6.54 4.26
CA THR A 95 -13.78 -7.66 4.96
C THR A 95 -15.25 -7.35 5.20
N LEU A 96 -16.09 -8.38 5.28
CA LEU A 96 -17.47 -8.19 5.72
C LEU A 96 -17.49 -7.79 7.19
N ASP A 97 -18.25 -6.73 7.49
CA ASP A 97 -18.68 -6.42 8.84
C ASP A 97 -19.79 -7.38 9.31
N SER A 98 -20.15 -7.29 10.59
CA SER A 98 -21.25 -8.06 11.18
C SER A 98 -22.63 -7.82 10.55
N LYS A 99 -22.76 -6.77 9.72
CA LYS A 99 -24.01 -6.36 9.04
C LYS A 99 -23.99 -6.69 7.55
N GLY A 100 -22.92 -7.29 7.02
CA GLY A 100 -22.78 -7.67 5.63
C GLY A 100 -22.16 -6.60 4.71
N HIS A 101 -21.71 -5.47 5.23
CA HIS A 101 -21.03 -4.44 4.44
C HIS A 101 -19.54 -4.73 4.31
N TYR A 102 -18.98 -4.46 3.13
CA TYR A 102 -17.53 -4.53 2.93
C TYR A 102 -16.87 -3.26 3.46
N GLU A 103 -16.02 -3.41 4.47
CA GLU A 103 -15.21 -2.33 5.02
C GLU A 103 -13.72 -2.56 4.71
N THR A 104 -13.05 -1.51 4.25
CA THR A 104 -11.59 -1.53 4.05
C THR A 104 -10.86 -1.58 5.40
N LEU A 105 -9.59 -2.00 5.41
CA LEU A 105 -8.79 -1.96 6.64
C LEU A 105 -8.66 -0.54 7.20
N GLY A 106 -8.63 0.46 6.33
CA GLY A 106 -8.63 1.87 6.72
C GLY A 106 -9.91 2.29 7.44
N GLU A 107 -11.06 1.73 7.05
CA GLU A 107 -12.33 1.96 7.75
C GLU A 107 -12.34 1.31 9.12
N LEU A 108 -11.91 0.05 9.19
CA LEU A 108 -11.91 -0.73 10.42
C LEU A 108 -10.92 -0.20 11.47
N TYR A 109 -9.72 0.18 11.04
CA TYR A 109 -8.61 0.43 11.98
C TYR A 109 -8.10 1.87 11.99
N VAL A 110 -8.35 2.67 10.96
CA VAL A 110 -7.82 4.04 10.89
C VAL A 110 -8.88 5.10 11.20
N LYS A 111 -10.09 4.98 10.64
CA LYS A 111 -11.17 5.97 10.87
C LYS A 111 -11.62 6.08 12.33
N HIS A 112 -11.55 4.99 13.11
CA HIS A 112 -11.95 4.99 14.52
C HIS A 112 -10.96 5.70 15.46
N HIS A 113 -9.79 6.13 14.99
CA HIS A 113 -8.80 6.88 15.77
C HIS A 113 -8.88 8.40 15.55
N ARG A 114 -10.02 8.93 15.07
CA ARG A 114 -10.23 10.38 15.06
C ARG A 114 -10.32 10.89 16.48
N VAL A 115 -9.26 11.54 16.95
CA VAL A 115 -9.24 12.34 18.18
C VAL A 115 -10.35 13.39 18.05
N SER A 116 -11.25 13.45 19.04
CA SER A 116 -12.28 14.49 19.09
C SER A 116 -11.64 15.87 18.92
N PRO A 117 -12.26 16.81 18.19
CA PRO A 117 -11.82 18.19 18.22
C PRO A 117 -11.97 18.67 19.67
N GLY A 118 -10.83 19.02 20.29
CA GLY A 118 -10.79 19.71 21.57
C GLY A 118 -11.10 21.20 21.40
#